data_AF-A0AAP2ZS38-F1
#
_entry.id   AF-A0AAP2ZS38-F1
#
_cell.length_a   1.000
_cell.length_b   1.000
_cell.length_c   1.000
_cell.angle_alpha   90.00
_cell.angle_beta   90.00
_cell.angle_gamma   90.00
#
_symmetry.space_group_name_H-M   'P 1'
#
loop_
_entity.id
_entity.type
_entity.pdbx_description
1 polymer ?
#
loop_
_entity_poly.entity_id
_entity_poly.type
_entity_poly.pdbx_seq_one_letter_code
_entity_poly.pdbx_strand_id
1 'polypeptide(L)' 'MNTLSANEAKIHFGDLLLKAQQAPIQINKNGKPVAVVISADAYQSIETLKLHLLQSKAV' A
#
# COMPACT_ATOMS: atom_id res chain seq x y z
N MET A 1 8.67 5.36 3.07
CA MET A 1 7.55 5.28 2.12
C MET A 1 7.86 6.20 0.96
N ASN A 2 8.09 5.65 -0.23
CA ASN A 2 8.35 6.48 -1.40
C ASN A 2 7.02 7.03 -1.92
N THR A 3 7.04 8.22 -2.51
CA THR A 3 5.84 8.86 -3.06
C THR A 3 6.02 9.07 -4.55
N LEU A 4 5.01 8.71 -5.32
CA LEU A 4 4.96 8.90 -6.77
C LEU A 4 3.71 9.70 -7.13
N SER A 5 3.76 10.48 -8.20
CA SER A 5 2.54 11.00 -8.82
C SER A 5 1.78 9.88 -9.54
N ALA A 6 0.48 10.09 -9.76
CA ALA A 6 -0.34 9.18 -10.55
C ALA A 6 0.20 9.00 -11.98
N ASN A 7 0.88 10.01 -12.53
CA ASN A 7 1.48 9.90 -13.86
C ASN A 7 2.75 9.04 -13.84
N GLU A 8 3.62 9.21 -12.85
CA GLU A 8 4.81 8.35 -12.69
C GLU A 8 4.41 6.91 -12.40
N ALA A 9 3.39 6.68 -11.56
CA ALA A 9 2.85 5.35 -11.29
C ALA A 9 2.31 4.67 -12.57
N LYS A 10 1.69 5.44 -13.46
CA LYS A 10 1.18 4.95 -14.75
C LYS A 10 2.31 4.61 -15.72
N ILE A 11 3.34 5.46 -15.82
CA ILE A 11 4.46 5.28 -16.74
C ILE A 11 5.38 4.15 -16.28
N HIS A 12 5.67 4.07 -14.97
CA HIS A 12 6.63 3.15 -14.38
C HIS A 12 5.96 2.04 -13.56
N PHE A 13 4.80 1.55 -14.03
CA PHE A 13 3.98 0.62 -13.26
C PHE A 13 4.72 -0.66 -12.84
N GLY A 14 5.53 -1.25 -13.73
CA GLY A 14 6.32 -2.44 -13.40
C GLY A 14 7.35 -2.22 -12.28
N ASP A 15 8.09 -1.11 -12.33
CA ASP A 15 9.06 -0.74 -11.29
C ASP A 15 8.35 -0.37 -9.97
N LEU A 16 7.20 0.28 -10.04
CA LEU A 16 6.35 0.52 -8.88
C LEU A 16 5.96 -0.80 -8.19
N LEU A 17 5.54 -1.82 -8.95
CA LEU A 17 5.19 -3.12 -8.38
C LEU A 17 6.38 -3.79 -7.69
N LEU A 18 7.58 -3.73 -8.29
CA LEU A 18 8.80 -4.27 -7.69
C LEU A 18 9.15 -3.55 -6.38
N LYS A 19 9.08 -2.22 -6.37
CA LYS A 19 9.33 -1.41 -5.16
C LYS A 19 8.30 -1.66 -4.07
N ALA A 20 7.03 -1.84 -4.43
CA ALA A 20 5.94 -2.15 -3.51
C ALA A 20 6.11 -3.51 -2.81
N GLN A 21 6.88 -4.44 -3.37
CA GLN A 21 7.23 -5.69 -2.68
C GLN A 21 8.11 -5.47 -1.45
N GLN A 22 8.93 -4.41 -1.45
CA GLN A 22 9.90 -4.14 -0.39
C GLN A 22 9.38 -3.12 0.63
N ALA A 23 8.66 -2.10 0.17
CA ALA A 23 8.14 -1.05 1.04
C ALA A 23 6.88 -0.39 0.46
N PRO A 24 5.99 0.16 1.30
CA PRO A 24 4.83 0.90 0.83
C PRO A 24 5.20 2.09 -0.06
N ILE A 25 4.42 2.26 -1.13
CA ILE A 25 4.53 3.36 -2.09
C ILE A 25 3.24 4.16 -2.11
N GLN A 26 3.31 5.45 -1.82
CA GLN A 26 2.17 6.36 -1.90
C GLN A 26 2.01 6.91 -3.31
N ILE A 27 0.78 7.00 -3.79
CA ILE A 27 0.43 7.65 -5.05
C ILE A 27 -0.31 8.95 -4.75
N ASN A 28 0.18 10.05 -5.31
CA ASN A 28 -0.43 11.37 -5.25
C ASN A 28 -1.09 11.74 -6.58
N LYS A 29 -2.29 12.32 -6.53
CA LYS A 29 -2.94 12.95 -7.68
C LYS A 29 -3.16 14.43 -7.37
N ASN A 30 -2.66 15.31 -8.23
CA ASN A 30 -2.73 16.77 -8.05
C ASN A 30 -2.22 17.23 -6.67
N GLY A 31 -1.10 16.65 -6.22
CA GLY A 31 -0.48 16.97 -4.92
C GLY A 31 -1.12 16.32 -3.70
N LYS A 32 -2.26 15.62 -3.85
CA LYS A 32 -2.96 14.97 -2.73
C LYS A 32 -2.72 13.46 -2.72
N PRO A 33 -2.51 12.83 -1.55
CA PRO A 33 -2.42 11.37 -1.44
C PRO A 33 -3.76 10.73 -1.81
N VAL A 34 -3.74 9.72 -2.68
CA VAL A 34 -4.94 9.04 -3.16
C VAL A 34 -4.90 7.52 -2.99
N ALA A 35 -3.70 6.91 -2.97
CA ALA A 35 -3.56 5.47 -2.78
C ALA A 35 -2.21 5.13 -2.15
N VAL A 36 -2.13 3.94 -1.56
CA VAL A 36 -0.88 3.30 -1.15
C VAL A 36 -0.85 1.91 -1.77
N VAL A 37 0.27 1.56 -2.40
CA VAL A 37 0.51 0.24 -2.97
C VAL A 37 1.53 -0.48 -2.08
N ILE A 38 1.20 -1.72 -1.73
CA ILE A 38 2.01 -2.64 -0.93
C ILE A 38 1.97 -4.03 -1.58
N SER A 39 2.83 -4.94 -1.14
CA SER A 39 2.73 -6.34 -1.54
C SER A 39 1.41 -6.97 -1.10
N ALA A 40 0.97 -7.98 -1.84
CA ALA A 40 -0.22 -8.75 -1.48
C ALA A 40 -0.08 -9.40 -0.10
N ASP A 41 1.10 -9.95 0.22
CA ASP A 41 1.38 -10.58 1.51
C ASP A 41 1.31 -9.59 2.68
N ALA A 42 1.85 -8.38 2.49
CA ALA A 42 1.76 -7.31 3.48
C ALA A 42 0.30 -6.89 3.71
N TYR A 43 -0.48 -6.76 2.64
CA TYR A 43 -1.91 -6.46 2.75
C TYR A 43 -2.64 -7.56 3.53
N GLN A 44 -2.43 -8.82 3.18
CA GLN A 44 -3.07 -9.95 3.86
C GLN A 44 -2.71 -10.02 5.34
N SER A 45 -1.45 -9.76 5.68
CA SER A 45 -0.97 -9.73 7.07
C SER A 45 -1.68 -8.64 7.90
N ILE A 46 -1.88 -7.46 7.29
CA ILE A 46 -2.63 -6.36 7.92
C ILE A 46 -4.09 -6.76 8.15
N GLU A 47 -4.75 -7.38 7.17
CA GLU A 47 -6.13 -7.84 7.32
C GLU A 47 -6.27 -8.90 8.41
N THR A 48 -5.35 -9.86 8.48
CA THR A 48 -5.32 -10.86 9.56
C THR A 48 -5.12 -10.22 10.93
N LEU A 49 -4.22 -9.23 11.05
CA LEU A 49 -3.99 -8.52 12.31
C LEU A 49 -5.23 -7.71 12.73
N LYS A 50 -5.89 -7.02 11.80
CA LYS A 50 -7.14 -6.30 12.07
C LYS A 50 -8.21 -7.25 12.62
N LEU A 51 -8.39 -8.41 12.01
CA LEU A 51 -9.35 -9.41 12.47
C LEU A 51 -9.04 -9.89 13.89
N HIS A 52 -7.78 -10.23 14.16
CA HIS A 52 -7.36 -10.67 15.49
C HIS A 52 -7.61 -9.59 16.57
N LEU A 53 -7.35 -8.32 16.26
CA LEU A 53 -7.62 -7.21 17.18
C LEU A 53 -9.11 -6.99 17.45
N LEU A 54 -9.98 -7.27 16.48
CA LEU A 54 -11.43 -7.21 16.69
C LEU A 54 -11.89 -8.36 17.58
N GLN A 55 -11.38 -9.57 17.35
CA GLN A 55 -11.70 -10.75 18.15
C GLN A 55 -11.26 -10.59 19.61
N SER A 56 -10.07 -10.03 19.86
CA SER A 56 -9.56 -9.85 21.22
C SER A 56 -10.33 -8.81 22.05
N LYS A 57 -11.09 -7.92 21.40
CA LYS A 57 -11.93 -6.90 22.07
C LYS A 57 -13.37 -7.35 22.30
N ALA A 58 -13.78 -8.47 21.71
CA ALA A 58 -15.12 -9.03 21.86
C ALA A 58 -15.25 -9.97 23.08
N VAL A 59 -14.17 -10.11 23.86
CA VAL A 59 -14.08 -10.86 25.12
C VAL A 59 -14.05 -9.86 26.27
#